data_AF-A0A970NZS9-F1
#
_entry.id   AF-A0A970NZS9-F1
#
_cell.length_a   1.000
_cell.length_b   1.000
_cell.length_c   1.000
_cell.angle_alpha   90.00
_cell.angle_beta   90.00
_cell.angle_gamma   90.00
#
_symmetry.space_group_name_H-M   'P 1'
#
loop_
_entity.id
_entity.type
_entity.pdbx_description
1 polymer ?
#
loop_
_entity_poly.entity_id
_entity_poly.type
_entity_poly.pdbx_seq_one_letter_code
_entity_poly.pdbx_strand_id
1 'polypeptide(L)'
;MEYIKAPFNFVPVSSEVYYPGWADQITHDIQFSDGISGKISITIEAKTPIFIRDSKNKTEFCHIMTPNGEKKYFIPGTSIKGMVRNVLEILSFSKFDKINDSKYAIRDLHNSQVYTLMKNSNNIRCGWLSIKKNDQTGKETVKIVDCGIPWRISHQQLDDKFCTSFVNTFKRGGNAFIDDGNGTKFKKEYYKTAKYKKCDLFRNQTTQSCFNKGSLILNRQLCSFSDNSSDKKGTIVFTGQPTARIQN
;
A
#
# COMPACT_ATOMS: atom_id res chain seq x y z
N MET A 1 10.22 -11.99 -36.83
CA MET A 1 9.25 -12.10 -35.72
C MET A 1 9.95 -12.84 -34.59
N GLU A 2 10.35 -12.12 -33.54
CA GLU A 2 10.92 -12.72 -32.34
C GLU A 2 9.84 -13.48 -31.58
N TYR A 3 10.02 -14.81 -31.49
CA TYR A 3 9.13 -15.70 -30.78
C TYR A 3 9.49 -15.66 -29.28
N ILE A 4 8.81 -14.81 -28.52
CA ILE A 4 9.01 -14.72 -27.07
C ILE A 4 8.29 -15.93 -26.42
N LYS A 5 9.03 -16.97 -26.05
CA LYS A 5 8.56 -18.00 -25.10
C LYS A 5 8.47 -17.34 -23.73
N ALA A 6 7.28 -16.92 -23.32
CA ALA A 6 7.04 -16.66 -21.90
C ALA A 6 7.38 -17.96 -21.13
N PRO A 7 8.25 -17.92 -20.11
CA PRO A 7 8.72 -19.13 -19.41
C PRO A 7 7.62 -19.81 -18.59
N PHE A 8 6.45 -19.18 -18.46
CA PHE A 8 5.28 -19.74 -17.81
C PHE A 8 4.09 -19.57 -18.76
N ASN A 9 3.66 -20.69 -19.35
CA ASN A 9 2.32 -20.76 -19.96
C ASN A 9 1.33 -20.56 -18.82
N PHE A 10 0.83 -19.34 -18.65
CA PHE A 10 -0.28 -19.09 -17.76
C PHE A 10 -1.48 -19.89 -18.28
N VAL A 11 -1.81 -20.97 -17.58
CA VAL A 11 -3.06 -21.69 -17.80
C VAL A 11 -4.18 -20.70 -17.47
N PRO A 12 -5.21 -20.55 -18.32
CA PRO A 12 -6.34 -19.70 -17.99
C PRO A 12 -6.92 -20.14 -16.65
N VAL A 13 -7.08 -19.19 -15.73
CA VAL A 13 -7.72 -19.43 -14.43
C VAL A 13 -9.14 -19.88 -14.72
N SER A 14 -9.51 -21.08 -14.29
CA SER A 14 -10.90 -21.57 -14.40
C SER A 14 -11.85 -20.58 -13.77
N SER A 15 -12.96 -20.27 -14.45
CA SER A 15 -14.04 -19.45 -13.89
C SER A 15 -14.76 -20.14 -12.74
N GLU A 16 -14.66 -21.47 -12.67
CA GLU A 16 -15.32 -22.30 -11.68
C GLU A 16 -14.27 -23.05 -10.85
N VAL A 17 -14.33 -22.86 -9.54
CA VAL A 17 -13.53 -23.62 -8.58
C VAL A 17 -14.35 -24.82 -8.15
N TYR A 18 -13.83 -26.02 -8.37
CA TYR A 18 -14.48 -27.24 -7.90
C TYR A 18 -14.23 -27.44 -6.40
N TYR A 19 -15.32 -27.52 -5.64
CA TYR A 19 -15.30 -27.91 -4.22
C TYR A 19 -15.96 -29.28 -4.09
N PRO A 20 -15.22 -30.33 -3.67
CA PRO A 20 -15.85 -31.60 -3.37
C PRO A 20 -16.81 -31.44 -2.18
N GLY A 21 -17.91 -32.19 -2.14
CA GLY A 21 -18.91 -32.10 -1.06
C GLY A 21 -18.37 -32.41 0.34
N TRP A 22 -17.18 -33.01 0.44
CA TRP A 22 -16.46 -33.29 1.69
C TRP A 22 -15.35 -32.26 2.00
N ALA A 23 -15.22 -31.17 1.24
CA ALA A 23 -14.16 -30.17 1.41
C ALA A 23 -14.05 -29.64 2.85
N ASP A 24 -15.19 -29.41 3.50
CA ASP A 24 -15.26 -28.89 4.87
C ASP A 24 -14.83 -29.91 5.94
N GLN A 25 -14.68 -31.20 5.56
CA GLN A 25 -14.24 -32.26 6.46
C GLN A 25 -12.71 -32.38 6.50
N ILE A 26 -11.99 -31.71 5.58
CA ILE A 26 -10.53 -31.78 5.50
C ILE A 26 -9.92 -31.01 6.69
N THR A 27 -9.33 -31.75 7.63
CA THR A 27 -8.57 -31.19 8.75
C THR A 27 -7.11 -31.63 8.65
N HIS A 28 -6.16 -30.71 8.85
CA HIS A 28 -4.74 -31.06 8.85
C HIS A 28 -4.28 -31.76 10.13
N ASP A 29 -5.08 -31.68 11.20
CA ASP A 29 -4.77 -32.22 12.53
C ASP A 29 -5.35 -33.61 12.77
N ILE A 30 -6.43 -33.99 12.07
CA ILE A 30 -7.14 -35.26 12.27
C ILE A 30 -7.15 -36.02 10.94
N GLN A 31 -6.54 -37.21 10.94
CA GLN A 31 -6.54 -38.09 9.78
C GLN A 31 -7.91 -38.75 9.60
N PHE A 32 -8.28 -39.05 8.35
CA PHE A 32 -9.47 -39.84 8.08
C PHE A 32 -9.35 -41.24 8.72
N SER A 33 -10.43 -41.74 9.30
CA SER A 33 -10.46 -43.04 10.00
C SER A 33 -10.12 -44.23 9.08
N ASP A 34 -10.43 -44.11 7.80
CA ASP A 34 -10.12 -45.04 6.72
C ASP A 34 -8.86 -44.67 5.93
N GLY A 35 -8.13 -43.65 6.39
CA GLY A 35 -6.92 -43.16 5.75
C GLY A 35 -5.78 -44.18 5.81
N ILE A 36 -5.09 -44.38 4.70
CA ILE A 36 -3.89 -45.22 4.62
C ILE A 36 -2.67 -44.32 4.80
N SER A 37 -1.76 -44.71 5.69
CA SER A 37 -0.44 -44.08 5.83
C SER A 37 0.65 -44.96 5.24
N GLY A 38 1.69 -44.35 4.67
CA GLY A 38 2.77 -45.09 4.04
C GLY A 38 3.91 -44.18 3.60
N LYS A 39 4.97 -44.79 3.07
CA LYS A 39 6.11 -44.09 2.48
C LYS A 39 6.26 -44.55 1.04
N ILE A 40 6.33 -43.58 0.13
CA ILE A 40 6.66 -43.84 -1.27
C ILE A 40 8.09 -43.38 -1.49
N SER A 41 8.95 -44.30 -1.87
CA SER A 41 10.33 -44.00 -2.25
C SER A 41 10.39 -43.76 -3.75
N ILE A 42 10.95 -42.62 -4.15
CA ILE A 42 11.13 -42.25 -5.56
C ILE A 42 12.58 -41.88 -5.83
N THR A 43 13.03 -42.16 -7.06
CA THR A 43 14.32 -41.67 -7.57
C THR A 43 14.05 -40.60 -8.62
N ILE A 44 14.60 -39.41 -8.41
CA ILE A 44 14.44 -38.27 -9.33
C ILE A 44 15.76 -38.10 -10.10
N GLU A 45 15.69 -38.19 -11.42
CA GLU A 45 16.83 -37.96 -12.31
C GLU A 45 16.73 -36.57 -12.96
N ALA A 46 17.80 -35.77 -12.83
CA ALA A 46 17.89 -34.48 -13.47
C ALA A 46 18.22 -34.63 -14.96
N LYS A 47 17.22 -34.46 -15.85
CA LYS A 47 17.44 -34.46 -17.32
C LYS A 47 18.16 -33.20 -17.83
N THR A 48 18.13 -32.13 -17.05
CA THR A 48 18.83 -30.86 -17.30
C THR A 48 19.43 -30.35 -15.98
N PRO A 49 20.44 -29.47 -16.01
CA PRO A 49 20.97 -28.83 -14.81
C PRO A 49 19.86 -28.22 -13.95
N ILE A 50 19.89 -28.49 -12.63
CA ILE A 50 18.91 -27.99 -11.67
C ILE A 50 19.52 -26.81 -10.90
N PHE A 51 18.76 -25.73 -10.79
CA PHE A 51 19.15 -24.53 -10.06
C PHE A 51 18.22 -24.33 -8.86
N ILE A 52 18.72 -24.57 -7.64
CA ILE A 52 17.94 -24.36 -6.40
C ILE A 52 18.76 -23.55 -5.41
N ARG A 53 18.36 -22.29 -5.26
CA ARG A 53 19.01 -21.29 -4.42
C ARG A 53 18.78 -21.54 -2.93
N ASP A 54 19.80 -21.30 -2.12
CA ASP A 54 19.68 -21.37 -0.66
C ASP A 54 18.86 -20.19 -0.10
N SER A 55 17.99 -20.51 0.86
CA SER A 55 17.15 -19.54 1.56
C SER A 55 17.92 -18.65 2.54
N LYS A 56 19.02 -19.17 3.11
CA LYS A 56 19.89 -18.49 4.07
C LYS A 56 20.99 -17.73 3.36
N ASN A 57 21.66 -18.37 2.39
CA ASN A 57 22.73 -17.74 1.62
C ASN A 57 22.30 -17.43 0.18
N LYS A 58 22.13 -16.14 -0.08
CA LYS A 58 21.67 -15.63 -1.37
C LYS A 58 22.62 -15.94 -2.54
N THR A 59 23.89 -16.23 -2.31
CA THR A 59 24.86 -16.48 -3.38
C THR A 59 25.13 -17.96 -3.63
N GLU A 60 24.47 -18.86 -2.89
CA GLU A 60 24.76 -20.29 -2.93
C GLU A 60 23.53 -21.13 -3.26
N PHE A 61 23.79 -22.39 -3.63
CA PHE A 61 22.78 -23.43 -3.78
C PHE A 61 22.50 -24.13 -2.46
N CYS A 62 21.32 -24.73 -2.32
CA CYS A 62 20.98 -25.55 -1.16
C CYS A 62 21.99 -26.68 -0.99
N HIS A 63 22.72 -26.66 0.12
CA HIS A 63 23.73 -27.67 0.43
C HIS A 63 23.80 -27.92 1.94
N ILE A 64 24.32 -29.11 2.29
CA ILE A 64 24.79 -29.43 3.63
C ILE A 64 26.30 -29.61 3.58
N MET A 65 27.00 -29.17 4.63
CA MET A 65 28.42 -29.51 4.80
C MET A 65 28.53 -30.95 5.31
N THR A 66 29.34 -31.75 4.64
CA THR A 66 29.72 -33.08 5.12
C THR A 66 30.74 -32.95 6.26
N PRO A 67 30.94 -34.01 7.07
CA PRO A 67 31.99 -34.02 8.11
C PRO A 67 33.40 -33.71 7.57
N ASN A 68 33.63 -33.96 6.28
CA ASN A 68 34.89 -33.73 5.59
C ASN A 68 35.03 -32.30 5.04
N GLY A 69 34.04 -31.42 5.28
CA GLY A 69 34.03 -30.04 4.81
C GLY A 69 33.52 -29.83 3.38
N GLU A 70 33.05 -30.87 2.71
CA GLU A 70 32.55 -30.77 1.33
C GLU A 70 31.08 -30.38 1.28
N LYS A 71 30.67 -29.69 0.21
CA LYS A 71 29.26 -29.30 0.00
C LYS A 71 28.51 -30.43 -0.71
N LYS A 72 27.51 -30.99 -0.03
CA LYS A 72 26.55 -31.92 -0.63
C LYS A 72 25.24 -31.20 -0.93
N TYR A 73 24.94 -31.04 -2.22
CA TYR A 73 23.74 -30.36 -2.67
C TYR A 73 22.49 -31.22 -2.52
N PHE A 74 21.35 -30.59 -2.30
CA PHE A 74 20.07 -31.28 -2.18
C PHE A 74 18.90 -30.40 -2.66
N ILE A 75 17.78 -31.04 -2.98
CA ILE A 75 16.51 -30.37 -3.24
C ILE A 75 15.72 -30.33 -1.92
N PRO A 76 15.40 -29.15 -1.36
CA PRO A 76 14.57 -29.07 -0.17
C PRO A 76 13.20 -29.72 -0.39
N GLY A 77 12.70 -30.44 0.61
CA GLY A 77 11.36 -31.06 0.54
C GLY A 77 10.25 -30.03 0.35
N THR A 78 10.43 -28.80 0.83
CA THR A 78 9.53 -27.66 0.59
C THR A 78 9.46 -27.26 -0.88
N SER A 79 10.57 -27.36 -1.62
CA SER A 79 10.62 -27.09 -3.07
C SER A 79 9.88 -28.17 -3.85
N ILE A 80 10.08 -29.45 -3.51
CA ILE A 80 9.35 -30.57 -4.14
C ILE A 80 7.85 -30.43 -3.86
N LYS A 81 7.48 -30.16 -2.60
CA LYS A 81 6.09 -29.92 -2.21
C LYS A 81 5.46 -28.76 -2.97
N GLY A 82 6.19 -27.66 -3.16
CA GLY A 82 5.74 -26.51 -3.94
C GLY A 82 5.52 -26.84 -5.41
N MET A 83 6.44 -27.58 -6.01
CA MET A 83 6.36 -28.03 -7.41
C MET A 83 5.15 -28.95 -7.64
N VAL A 84 4.96 -29.98 -6.81
CA VAL A 84 3.82 -30.90 -6.91
C VAL A 84 2.50 -30.17 -6.70
N ARG A 85 2.42 -29.32 -5.66
CA ARG A 85 1.23 -28.51 -5.40
C ARG A 85 0.86 -27.66 -6.61
N ASN A 86 1.82 -26.93 -7.19
CA ASN A 86 1.57 -26.04 -8.31
C ASN A 86 1.01 -26.80 -9.52
N VAL A 87 1.56 -27.98 -9.83
CA VAL A 87 1.05 -28.82 -10.93
C VAL A 87 -0.35 -29.35 -10.62
N LEU A 88 -0.60 -29.84 -9.41
CA LEU A 88 -1.91 -30.34 -9.01
C LEU A 88 -2.98 -29.25 -9.01
N GLU A 89 -2.69 -28.06 -8.46
CA GLU A 89 -3.61 -26.92 -8.44
C GLU A 89 -4.09 -26.55 -9.85
N ILE A 90 -3.17 -26.58 -10.83
CA ILE A 90 -3.48 -26.34 -12.24
C ILE A 90 -4.37 -27.45 -12.81
N LEU A 91 -4.01 -28.72 -12.58
CA LEU A 91 -4.73 -29.87 -13.14
C LEU A 91 -6.13 -30.05 -12.54
N SER A 92 -6.33 -29.69 -11.27
CA SER A 92 -7.59 -29.90 -10.55
C SER A 92 -8.52 -28.69 -10.55
N PHE A 93 -8.17 -27.60 -11.27
CA PHE A 93 -8.93 -26.34 -11.23
C PHE A 93 -9.19 -25.84 -9.81
N SER A 94 -8.22 -26.05 -8.91
CA SER A 94 -8.33 -25.63 -7.51
C SER A 94 -8.28 -24.11 -7.38
N LYS A 95 -8.77 -23.59 -6.24
CA LYS A 95 -8.63 -22.18 -5.90
C LYS A 95 -7.15 -21.80 -5.84
N PHE A 96 -6.70 -20.97 -6.77
CA PHE A 96 -5.37 -20.40 -6.73
C PHE A 96 -5.27 -19.35 -5.62
N ASP A 97 -4.76 -19.74 -4.45
CA ASP A 97 -4.61 -18.84 -3.29
C ASP A 97 -3.35 -17.95 -3.39
N LYS A 98 -2.37 -18.36 -4.21
CA LYS A 98 -1.07 -17.70 -4.37
C LYS A 98 -0.87 -16.98 -5.71
N ILE A 99 -1.94 -16.70 -6.45
CA ILE A 99 -1.83 -15.71 -7.52
C ILE A 99 -1.80 -14.36 -6.82
N ASN A 100 -0.75 -13.61 -7.09
CA ASN A 100 -0.62 -12.25 -6.59
C ASN A 100 -1.68 -11.40 -7.28
N ASP A 101 -2.91 -11.34 -6.73
CA ASP A 101 -3.97 -10.38 -7.13
C ASP A 101 -3.59 -8.96 -6.65
N SER A 102 -2.34 -8.61 -6.90
CA SER A 102 -1.87 -7.25 -6.83
C SER A 102 -2.54 -6.52 -7.97
N LYS A 103 -3.77 -6.03 -7.74
CA LYS A 103 -4.34 -4.96 -8.55
C LYS A 103 -3.34 -3.82 -8.52
N TYR A 104 -2.54 -3.70 -9.58
CA TYR A 104 -1.56 -2.64 -9.68
C TYR A 104 -2.30 -1.30 -9.53
N ALA A 105 -1.82 -0.46 -8.62
CA ALA A 105 -2.38 0.87 -8.45
C ALA A 105 -2.16 1.65 -9.76
N ILE A 106 -3.21 1.83 -10.54
CA ILE A 106 -3.19 2.69 -11.71
C ILE A 106 -3.10 4.12 -11.19
N ARG A 107 -1.95 4.77 -11.40
CA ARG A 107 -1.75 6.17 -10.97
C ARG A 107 -2.38 7.18 -11.91
N ASP A 108 -2.91 6.72 -13.05
CA ASP A 108 -3.64 7.56 -13.98
C ASP A 108 -5.08 7.76 -13.50
N LEU A 109 -5.27 8.80 -12.68
CA LEU A 109 -6.56 9.23 -12.17
C LEU A 109 -7.45 9.89 -13.25
N HIS A 110 -6.93 10.10 -14.46
CA HIS A 110 -7.66 10.69 -15.59
C HIS A 110 -8.21 9.64 -16.56
N ASN A 111 -7.85 8.37 -16.39
CA ASN A 111 -8.45 7.30 -17.16
C ASN A 111 -9.90 7.06 -16.73
N SER A 112 -10.83 7.63 -17.49
CA SER A 112 -12.28 7.57 -17.27
C SER A 112 -12.90 6.18 -17.41
N GLN A 113 -12.20 5.23 -18.06
CA GLN A 113 -12.62 3.83 -18.18
C GLN A 113 -12.32 3.05 -16.89
N VAL A 114 -11.25 3.43 -16.18
CA VAL A 114 -10.81 2.77 -14.94
C VAL A 114 -11.45 3.42 -13.70
N TYR A 115 -11.51 4.75 -13.66
CA TYR A 115 -12.04 5.51 -12.52
C TYR A 115 -13.33 6.24 -12.86
N THR A 116 -14.44 5.49 -12.95
CA THR A 116 -15.76 6.04 -13.29
C THR A 116 -16.20 7.16 -12.34
N LEU A 117 -15.81 7.07 -11.06
CA LEU A 117 -16.05 8.09 -10.02
C LEU A 117 -15.21 9.36 -10.18
N MET A 118 -14.10 9.32 -10.93
CA MET A 118 -13.20 10.46 -11.14
C MET A 118 -13.46 11.21 -12.45
N LYS A 119 -14.48 10.83 -13.24
CA LYS A 119 -14.85 11.49 -14.50
C LYS A 119 -15.03 13.02 -14.39
N ASN A 120 -15.40 13.51 -13.21
CA ASN A 120 -15.62 14.93 -12.91
C ASN A 120 -14.58 15.52 -11.94
N SER A 121 -13.33 15.04 -11.98
CA SER A 121 -12.25 15.50 -11.08
C SER A 121 -11.91 17.00 -11.19
N ASN A 122 -12.45 17.72 -12.19
CA ASN A 122 -12.21 19.15 -12.36
C ASN A 122 -12.95 20.02 -11.32
N ASN A 123 -14.02 19.49 -10.69
CA ASN A 123 -14.84 20.24 -9.73
C ASN A 123 -14.66 19.72 -8.30
N ILE A 124 -13.43 19.79 -7.79
CA ILE A 124 -13.14 19.40 -6.40
C ILE A 124 -13.75 20.43 -5.45
N ARG A 125 -14.70 19.98 -4.63
CA ARG A 125 -15.26 20.72 -3.50
C ARG A 125 -14.80 20.12 -2.19
N CYS A 126 -14.80 20.91 -1.13
CA CYS A 126 -14.53 20.46 0.23
C CYS A 126 -15.75 20.72 1.13
N GLY A 127 -15.86 19.96 2.21
CA GLY A 127 -16.95 20.11 3.16
C GLY A 127 -16.74 19.31 4.43
N TRP A 128 -17.53 19.60 5.45
CA TRP A 128 -17.53 18.87 6.72
C TRP A 128 -18.61 17.78 6.71
N LEU A 129 -18.20 16.55 6.98
CA LEU A 129 -19.10 15.42 7.18
C LEU A 129 -19.39 15.28 8.68
N SER A 130 -20.67 15.31 9.05
CA SER A 130 -21.14 15.01 10.40
C SER A 130 -22.05 13.79 10.32
N ILE A 131 -21.71 12.76 11.10
CA ILE A 131 -22.51 11.55 11.24
C ILE A 131 -23.06 11.58 12.66
N LYS A 132 -24.39 11.65 12.80
CA LYS A 132 -25.07 11.54 14.09
C LYS A 132 -25.79 10.20 14.14
N LYS A 133 -25.45 9.39 15.14
CA LYS A 133 -26.18 8.17 15.47
C LYS A 133 -27.37 8.54 16.34
N ASN A 134 -28.55 8.06 15.98
CA ASN A 134 -29.72 8.19 16.83
C ASN A 134 -29.78 6.96 17.76
N ASP A 135 -29.53 7.17 19.05
CA ASP A 135 -29.37 6.10 20.04
C ASP A 135 -30.62 5.24 20.20
N GLN A 136 -31.81 5.76 19.83
CA GLN A 136 -33.08 5.05 19.99
C GLN A 136 -33.47 4.17 18.79
N THR A 137 -32.97 4.47 17.58
CA THR A 137 -33.36 3.76 16.35
C THR A 137 -32.19 3.09 15.62
N GLY A 138 -30.96 3.25 16.12
CA GLY A 138 -29.73 2.79 15.46
C GLY A 138 -29.46 3.42 14.10
N LYS A 139 -30.27 4.42 13.69
CA LYS A 139 -30.22 5.01 12.35
C LYS A 139 -29.20 6.13 12.32
N GLU A 140 -28.25 6.04 11.39
CA GLU A 140 -27.26 7.08 11.13
C GLU A 140 -27.88 8.19 10.28
N THR A 141 -27.77 9.43 10.77
CA THR A 141 -28.09 10.63 9.98
C THR A 141 -26.79 11.30 9.55
N VAL A 142 -26.66 11.50 8.24
CA VAL A 142 -25.46 12.06 7.63
C VAL A 142 -25.75 13.48 7.16
N LYS A 143 -24.94 14.45 7.59
CA LYS A 143 -25.01 15.85 7.15
C LYS A 143 -23.67 16.25 6.55
N ILE A 144 -23.70 16.79 5.33
CA ILE A 144 -22.54 17.38 4.67
C ILE A 144 -22.73 18.90 4.64
N VAL A 145 -21.76 19.64 5.16
CA VAL A 145 -21.70 21.11 5.04
C VAL A 145 -20.71 21.44 3.93
N ASP A 146 -21.20 22.01 2.83
CA ASP A 146 -20.37 22.44 1.71
C ASP A 146 -19.55 23.68 2.08
N CYS A 147 -18.23 23.58 1.95
CA CYS A 147 -17.26 24.65 2.19
C CYS A 147 -16.70 25.25 0.89
N GLY A 148 -17.24 24.86 -0.28
CA GLY A 148 -16.83 25.37 -1.57
C GLY A 148 -15.52 24.75 -2.06
N ILE A 149 -14.61 25.57 -2.58
CA ILE A 149 -13.36 25.12 -3.20
C ILE A 149 -12.23 25.13 -2.16
N PRO A 150 -11.45 24.05 -2.01
CA PRO A 150 -10.33 24.03 -1.07
C PRO A 150 -9.22 25.00 -1.51
N TRP A 151 -8.75 25.82 -0.57
CA TRP A 151 -7.62 26.72 -0.78
C TRP A 151 -6.32 26.12 -0.22
N ARG A 152 -5.19 26.54 -0.79
CA ARG A 152 -3.85 26.07 -0.42
C ARG A 152 -3.02 27.24 0.10
N ILE A 153 -2.51 27.08 1.32
CA ILE A 153 -1.56 28.01 1.92
C ILE A 153 -0.13 27.46 1.83
N SER A 154 0.86 28.34 1.64
CA SER A 154 2.27 27.94 1.60
C SER A 154 2.81 27.63 2.99
N HIS A 155 3.85 26.79 3.07
CA HIS A 155 4.52 26.54 4.36
C HIS A 155 5.18 27.80 4.92
N GLN A 156 5.69 28.69 4.05
CA GLN A 156 6.29 29.95 4.46
C GLN A 156 5.27 30.84 5.19
N GLN A 157 4.06 30.98 4.67
CA GLN A 157 2.99 31.74 5.33
C GLN A 157 2.65 31.18 6.73
N LEU A 158 2.70 29.85 6.90
CA LEU A 158 2.49 29.22 8.21
C LEU A 158 3.65 29.53 9.16
N ASP A 159 4.89 29.41 8.68
CA ASP A 159 6.10 29.67 9.46
C ASP A 159 6.18 31.14 9.88
N ASP A 160 5.85 32.08 8.99
CA ASP A 160 5.85 33.52 9.27
C ASP A 160 4.80 33.92 10.32
N LYS A 161 3.58 33.37 10.22
CA LYS A 161 2.46 33.76 11.12
C LYS A 161 2.51 33.06 12.48
N PHE A 162 2.93 31.81 12.53
CA PHE A 162 2.81 30.96 13.72
C PHE A 162 4.16 30.53 14.29
N CYS A 163 5.27 31.09 13.78
CA CYS A 163 6.64 30.78 14.17
C CYS A 163 6.93 29.26 14.13
N THR A 164 6.42 28.59 13.08
CA THR A 164 6.58 27.15 12.87
C THR A 164 7.81 26.83 12.01
N SER A 165 8.06 25.54 11.78
CA SER A 165 9.22 25.06 11.00
C SER A 165 8.84 24.12 9.84
N PHE A 166 7.69 24.35 9.19
CA PHE A 166 7.19 23.54 8.09
C PHE A 166 8.12 23.57 6.87
N VAL A 167 8.73 24.71 6.52
CA VAL A 167 9.66 24.82 5.40
C VAL A 167 10.90 23.97 5.68
N ASN A 168 11.55 24.18 6.83
CA ASN A 168 12.76 23.43 7.19
C ASN A 168 12.51 21.92 7.33
N THR A 169 11.33 21.54 7.80
CA THR A 169 10.98 20.12 7.96
C THR A 169 10.71 19.45 6.62
N PHE A 170 10.00 20.10 5.69
CA PHE A 170 9.47 19.48 4.47
C PHE A 170 10.13 19.93 3.15
N LYS A 171 11.18 20.76 3.19
CA LYS A 171 12.06 21.00 2.04
C LYS A 171 12.87 19.74 1.69
N ARG A 172 13.38 19.65 0.45
CA ARG A 172 14.32 18.59 0.06
C ARG A 172 15.54 18.61 0.99
N GLY A 173 15.89 17.47 1.57
CA GLY A 173 16.96 17.37 2.58
C GLY A 173 16.61 17.94 3.96
N GLY A 174 15.36 18.35 4.18
CA GLY A 174 14.87 18.77 5.50
C GLY A 174 14.67 17.60 6.46
N ASN A 175 14.33 17.92 7.72
CA ASN A 175 14.25 16.94 8.82
C ASN A 175 13.39 15.71 8.54
N ALA A 176 12.32 15.83 7.74
CA ALA A 176 11.46 14.71 7.37
C ALA A 176 12.09 13.73 6.35
N PHE A 177 13.24 14.08 5.77
CA PHE A 177 13.90 13.37 4.67
C PHE A 177 15.38 13.06 4.93
N ILE A 178 15.92 13.40 6.10
CA ILE A 178 17.27 12.98 6.51
C ILE A 178 17.23 11.48 6.82
N ASP A 179 18.18 10.73 6.27
CA ASP A 179 18.36 9.32 6.57
C ASP A 179 19.39 9.20 7.71
N ASP A 180 18.93 8.82 8.90
CA ASP A 180 19.78 8.71 10.09
C ASP A 180 20.68 7.45 10.05
N GLY A 181 20.77 6.73 8.92
CA GLY A 181 21.59 5.51 8.75
C GLY A 181 21.05 4.28 9.50
N ASN A 182 20.19 4.47 10.51
CA ASN A 182 19.59 3.43 11.34
C ASN A 182 18.25 2.87 10.81
N GLY A 183 17.84 3.22 9.58
CA GLY A 183 16.75 2.54 8.89
C GLY A 183 15.37 2.58 9.58
N THR A 184 15.11 3.53 10.49
CA THR A 184 13.82 3.62 11.19
C THR A 184 12.74 4.16 10.27
N LYS A 185 12.17 3.27 9.45
CA LYS A 185 11.03 3.51 8.55
C LYS A 185 9.85 4.21 9.26
N PHE A 186 9.67 3.94 10.55
CA PHE A 186 8.68 4.56 11.43
C PHE A 186 8.80 6.08 11.54
N LYS A 187 10.02 6.64 11.57
CA LYS A 187 10.24 8.10 11.69
C LYS A 187 9.71 8.82 10.44
N LYS A 188 9.97 8.24 9.26
CA LYS A 188 9.50 8.76 7.96
C LYS A 188 7.98 8.70 7.79
N GLU A 189 7.31 7.71 8.39
CA GLU A 189 5.85 7.62 8.37
C GLU A 189 5.21 8.58 9.37
N TYR A 190 5.81 8.75 10.55
CA TYR A 190 5.34 9.70 11.57
C TYR A 190 5.24 11.13 11.04
N TYR A 191 6.26 11.63 10.33
CA TYR A 191 6.26 12.96 9.70
C TYR A 191 5.12 13.18 8.69
N LYS A 192 4.53 12.10 8.15
CA LYS A 192 3.40 12.19 7.21
C LYS A 192 2.05 12.34 7.90
N THR A 193 1.97 12.10 9.20
CA THR A 193 0.71 12.10 9.94
C THR A 193 0.16 13.51 10.11
N ALA A 194 -1.16 13.65 10.10
CA ALA A 194 -1.83 14.89 10.48
C ALA A 194 -1.54 15.25 11.95
N LYS A 195 -1.34 14.23 12.80
CA LYS A 195 -0.97 14.39 14.22
C LYS A 195 0.34 15.15 14.36
N TYR A 196 1.42 14.72 13.71
CA TYR A 196 2.70 15.42 13.74
C TYR A 196 2.56 16.89 13.29
N LYS A 197 1.87 17.12 12.17
CA LYS A 197 1.69 18.47 11.63
C LYS A 197 0.90 19.38 12.57
N LYS A 198 -0.20 18.89 13.14
CA LYS A 198 -1.09 19.69 14.01
C LYS A 198 -0.54 19.86 15.43
N CYS A 199 -0.07 18.78 16.04
CA CYS A 199 0.32 18.76 17.44
C CYS A 199 1.79 19.18 17.62
N ASP A 200 2.70 18.69 16.79
CA ASP A 200 4.14 18.88 17.05
C ASP A 200 4.67 20.13 16.33
N LEU A 201 4.36 20.27 15.03
CA LEU A 201 4.80 21.45 14.27
C LEU A 201 3.93 22.68 14.54
N PHE A 202 2.61 22.53 14.46
CA PHE A 202 1.67 23.64 14.64
C PHE A 202 1.31 23.90 16.11
N ARG A 203 1.78 23.07 17.05
CA ARG A 203 1.60 23.22 18.50
C ARG A 203 0.15 23.42 18.94
N ASN A 204 -0.80 22.81 18.24
CA ASN A 204 -2.25 22.96 18.45
C ASN A 204 -2.73 24.42 18.52
N GLN A 205 -2.07 25.33 17.80
CA GLN A 205 -2.50 26.71 17.67
C GLN A 205 -3.88 26.81 16.97
N THR A 206 -4.49 27.99 17.01
CA THR A 206 -5.81 28.24 16.41
C THR A 206 -5.75 28.05 14.90
N THR A 207 -6.59 27.16 14.38
CA THR A 207 -6.67 26.86 12.93
C THR A 207 -7.62 27.79 12.17
N GLN A 208 -8.43 28.58 12.89
CA GLN A 208 -9.35 29.55 12.30
C GLN A 208 -8.61 30.87 12.03
N SER A 209 -8.73 31.39 10.81
CA SER A 209 -8.15 32.68 10.44
C SER A 209 -8.90 33.32 9.27
N CYS A 210 -8.54 34.56 8.94
CA CYS A 210 -8.98 35.25 7.74
C CYS A 210 -7.96 35.06 6.60
N PHE A 211 -8.46 34.87 5.38
CA PHE A 211 -7.65 34.56 4.21
C PHE A 211 -8.03 35.40 3.01
N ASN A 212 -6.99 35.83 2.29
CA ASN A 212 -7.13 36.45 0.98
C ASN A 212 -6.97 35.45 -0.15
N LYS A 213 -7.82 35.61 -1.17
CA LYS A 213 -7.77 34.77 -2.37
C LYS A 213 -6.54 35.18 -3.20
N GLY A 214 -5.62 34.25 -3.38
CA GLY A 214 -4.42 34.45 -4.21
C GLY A 214 -4.60 33.97 -5.66
N SER A 215 -3.48 33.71 -6.32
CA SER A 215 -3.43 33.21 -7.69
C SER A 215 -3.87 31.74 -7.81
N LEU A 216 -4.30 31.35 -9.02
CA LEU A 216 -4.60 29.97 -9.38
C LEU A 216 -3.37 29.35 -10.06
N ILE A 217 -2.80 28.29 -9.48
CA ILE A 217 -1.65 27.58 -10.05
C ILE A 217 -2.02 26.10 -10.21
N LEU A 218 -1.92 25.54 -11.42
CA LEU A 218 -2.19 24.13 -11.70
C LEU A 218 -3.54 23.67 -11.11
N ASN A 219 -4.62 24.44 -11.35
CA ASN A 219 -5.97 24.24 -10.80
C ASN A 219 -6.06 24.21 -9.26
N ARG A 220 -5.07 24.78 -8.56
CA ARG A 220 -5.08 24.92 -7.10
C ARG A 220 -5.16 26.39 -6.74
N GLN A 221 -6.22 26.75 -6.03
CA GLN A 221 -6.42 28.10 -5.52
C GLN A 221 -5.48 28.35 -4.35
N LEU A 222 -4.55 29.30 -4.50
CA LEU A 222 -3.68 29.72 -3.41
C LEU A 222 -4.38 30.75 -2.52
N CYS A 223 -3.93 30.85 -1.27
CA CYS A 223 -4.34 31.89 -0.33
C CYS A 223 -3.18 32.35 0.55
N SER A 224 -3.28 33.58 1.04
CA SER A 224 -2.41 34.17 2.06
C SER A 224 -3.23 34.58 3.27
N PHE A 225 -2.57 34.80 4.40
CA PHE A 225 -3.24 35.37 5.57
C PHE A 225 -3.68 36.80 5.30
N SER A 226 -4.80 37.17 5.91
CA SER A 226 -5.25 38.55 5.98
C SER A 226 -5.46 38.97 7.43
N ASP A 227 -5.17 40.24 7.70
CA ASP A 227 -5.43 40.89 8.98
C ASP A 227 -6.78 41.63 8.98
N ASN A 228 -7.44 41.76 7.81
CA ASN A 228 -8.76 42.39 7.72
C ASN A 228 -9.87 41.40 8.11
N SER A 229 -10.72 41.83 9.04
CA SER A 229 -11.84 41.04 9.55
C SER A 229 -12.98 40.81 8.55
N SER A 230 -13.01 41.59 7.46
CA SER A 230 -13.95 41.48 6.35
C SER A 230 -13.62 40.37 5.35
N ASP A 231 -12.39 39.83 5.41
CA ASP A 231 -11.94 38.79 4.48
C ASP A 231 -12.46 37.40 4.86
N LYS A 232 -12.29 36.43 3.95
CA LYS A 232 -12.94 35.12 4.11
C LYS A 232 -12.39 34.38 5.31
N LYS A 233 -13.26 34.07 6.27
CA LYS A 233 -12.96 33.19 7.39
C LYS A 233 -12.84 31.75 6.90
N GLY A 234 -11.79 31.07 7.31
CA GLY A 234 -11.51 29.68 6.95
C GLY A 234 -10.89 28.90 8.10
N THR A 235 -10.78 27.58 7.91
CA THR A 235 -10.10 26.68 8.86
C THR A 235 -8.96 25.97 8.16
N ILE A 236 -7.78 26.00 8.76
CA ILE A 236 -6.59 25.28 8.28
C ILE A 236 -6.75 23.79 8.57
N VAL A 237 -6.64 22.96 7.55
CA VAL A 237 -6.73 21.49 7.67
C VAL A 237 -5.40 20.86 7.24
N PHE A 238 -4.82 20.07 8.14
CA PHE A 238 -3.58 19.33 7.86
C PHE A 238 -3.90 17.97 7.27
N THR A 239 -3.46 17.74 6.02
CA THR A 239 -3.62 16.44 5.34
C THR A 239 -2.32 15.65 5.29
N GLY A 240 -2.44 14.32 5.24
CA GLY A 240 -1.31 13.41 5.22
C GLY A 240 -0.76 13.20 3.82
N GLN A 241 0.15 14.06 3.37
CA GLN A 241 1.15 13.74 2.34
C GLN A 241 2.23 14.84 2.25
N PRO A 242 3.48 14.56 2.65
CA PRO A 242 4.63 15.37 2.29
C PRO A 242 5.54 14.55 1.37
N THR A 243 5.35 14.68 0.06
CA THR A 243 6.49 14.52 -0.85
C THR A 243 7.41 15.72 -0.66
N ALA A 244 8.73 15.52 -0.76
CA ALA A 244 9.69 16.61 -0.65
C ALA A 244 9.33 17.71 -1.65
N ARG A 245 9.18 18.94 -1.15
CA ARG A 245 8.91 20.07 -2.04
C ARG A 245 10.23 20.62 -2.56
N ILE A 246 10.31 20.76 -3.87
CA ILE A 246 11.30 21.62 -4.52
C ILE A 246 10.74 23.04 -4.35
N GLN A 247 11.46 23.91 -3.65
CA GLN A 247 11.16 25.33 -3.70
C GLN A 247 11.47 25.77 -5.13
N ASN A 248 10.45 26.29 -5.82
CA ASN A 248 10.69 27.20 -6.94
C ASN A 248 10.92 28.59 -6.35
#